data_AF-A0A7S1P9E6-F1
#
_entry.id   AF-A0A7S1P9E6-F1
#
_cell.length_a   1.000
_cell.length_b   1.000
_cell.length_c   1.000
_cell.angle_alpha   90.00
_cell.angle_beta   90.00
_cell.angle_gamma   90.00
#
_symmetry.space_group_name_H-M   'P 1'
#
loop_
_entity.id
_entity.type
_entity.pdbx_description
1 polymer ?
#
loop_
_entity_poly.entity_id
_entity_poly.type
_entity_poly.pdbx_seq_one_letter_code
_entity_poly.pdbx_strand_id
1 'polypeptide(L)'
;QTLHRDKQEFERTLESSLVHWRQAGYRGIWMKIPKDLVHLVPVAVQKGEFSFHHCESDYIMLTRWLPSSSSPLPSGASHHVGVGAAIINDRNQVLLVQEANGPLKGRGIWKMPTGHVHNGESLVE
;
A
#
# COMPACT_ATOMS: atom_id res chain seq x y z
N GLN A 1 20.88 -1.90 6.00
CA GLN A 1 21.09 -2.09 7.45
C GLN A 1 20.04 -3.08 7.94
N THR A 2 20.44 -4.11 8.68
CA THR A 2 19.52 -5.11 9.25
C THR A 2 18.83 -4.49 10.46
N LEU A 3 17.52 -4.65 10.59
CA LEU A 3 16.78 -4.20 11.77
C LEU A 3 17.16 -5.05 12.99
N HIS A 4 17.50 -4.40 14.09
CA HIS A 4 17.71 -5.09 15.37
C HIS A 4 16.38 -5.66 15.86
N ARG A 5 16.38 -6.94 16.27
CA ARG A 5 15.17 -7.61 16.75
C ARG A 5 14.73 -7.09 18.11
N ASP A 6 15.68 -6.69 18.95
CA ASP A 6 15.41 -6.09 20.25
C ASP A 6 14.90 -4.65 20.11
N LYS A 7 13.86 -4.33 20.88
CA LYS A 7 13.17 -3.03 20.81
C LYS A 7 14.07 -1.87 21.26
N GLN A 8 14.86 -2.06 22.32
CA GLN A 8 15.67 -1.01 22.93
C GLN A 8 16.95 -0.75 22.12
N GLU A 9 17.53 -1.81 21.56
CA GLU A 9 18.63 -1.69 20.60
C GLU A 9 18.17 -1.02 19.30
N PHE A 10 16.99 -1.38 18.80
CA PHE A 10 16.39 -0.72 17.64
C PHE A 10 16.15 0.77 17.89
N GLU A 11 15.56 1.15 19.04
CA GLU A 11 15.31 2.55 19.42
C GLU A 11 16.61 3.37 19.42
N ARG A 12 17.64 2.90 20.14
CA ARG A 12 18.95 3.58 20.20
C ARG A 12 19.60 3.73 18.82
N THR A 13 19.54 2.67 18.01
CA THR A 13 20.11 2.68 16.65
C THR A 13 19.34 3.64 15.74
N LEU A 14 18.02 3.68 15.86
CA LEU A 14 17.16 4.59 15.10
C LEU A 14 17.46 6.05 15.44
N GLU A 15 17.55 6.39 16.73
CA GLU A 15 17.90 7.74 17.18
C GLU A 15 19.25 8.20 16.63
N SER A 16 20.28 7.36 16.76
CA SER A 16 21.62 7.64 16.22
C SER A 16 21.60 7.80 14.70
N SER A 17 20.87 6.94 14.01
CA SER A 17 20.74 6.98 12.54
C SER A 17 20.04 8.25 12.06
N LEU A 18 18.98 8.70 12.74
CA LEU A 18 18.28 9.94 12.40
C LEU A 18 19.16 11.18 12.54
N VAL A 19 20.01 11.24 13.57
CA VAL A 19 21.00 12.33 13.73
C VAL A 19 22.01 12.29 12.58
N HIS A 20 22.58 11.11 12.31
CA HIS A 20 23.55 10.93 11.24
C HIS A 20 22.98 11.29 9.87
N TRP A 21 21.77 10.82 9.54
CA TRP A 21 21.11 11.08 8.27
C TRP A 21 20.81 12.57 8.07
N ARG A 22 20.41 13.29 9.12
CA ARG A 22 20.22 14.75 9.05
C ARG A 22 21.54 15.45 8.74
N GLN A 23 22.62 15.11 9.45
CA GLN A 23 23.94 15.70 9.25
C GLN A 23 24.51 15.41 7.85
N ALA A 24 24.25 14.22 7.32
CA ALA A 24 24.68 13.80 5.99
C ALA A 24 23.75 14.30 4.86
N GLY A 25 22.71 15.10 5.17
CA GLY A 25 21.85 15.72 4.17
C GLY A 25 20.80 14.80 3.53
N TYR A 26 20.54 13.63 4.11
CA TYR A 26 19.43 12.80 3.68
C TYR A 26 18.10 13.49 3.98
N ARG A 27 17.10 13.27 3.12
CA ARG A 27 15.79 13.95 3.23
C ARG A 27 14.63 12.98 3.45
N GLY A 28 14.40 12.06 2.52
CA GLY A 28 13.36 11.04 2.64
C GLY A 28 13.95 9.70 3.08
N ILE A 29 13.51 9.20 4.23
CA ILE A 29 13.91 7.90 4.76
C ILE A 29 12.77 6.92 4.56
N TRP A 30 13.09 5.75 4.00
CA TRP A 30 12.18 4.64 3.80
C TRP A 30 12.60 3.50 4.72
N MET A 31 11.65 2.91 5.42
CA MET A 31 11.89 1.82 6.36
C MET A 31 10.91 0.68 6.10
N LYS A 32 11.44 -0.44 5.63
CA LYS A 32 10.70 -1.69 5.46
C LYS A 32 10.80 -2.50 6.75
N ILE A 33 9.68 -2.73 7.44
CA ILE A 33 9.60 -3.60 8.62
C ILE A 33 8.90 -4.91 8.20
N PRO A 34 9.62 -6.05 8.16
CA PRO A 34 9.00 -7.35 7.92
C PRO A 34 7.94 -7.68 8.97
N LYS A 35 6.95 -8.48 8.61
CA LYS A 35 5.85 -8.93 9.48
C LYS A 35 6.35 -9.53 10.80
N ASP A 36 7.42 -10.30 10.76
CA ASP A 36 8.03 -10.92 11.95
C ASP A 36 8.67 -9.92 12.93
N LEU A 37 8.84 -8.66 12.51
CA LEU A 37 9.39 -7.57 13.31
C LEU A 37 8.35 -6.46 13.55
N VAL A 38 7.06 -6.75 13.42
CA VAL A 38 5.98 -5.76 13.58
C VAL A 38 5.97 -5.09 14.95
N HIS A 39 6.52 -5.73 15.99
CA HIS A 39 6.69 -5.16 17.32
C HIS A 39 7.61 -3.93 17.37
N LEU A 40 8.38 -3.67 16.30
CA LEU A 40 9.22 -2.48 16.15
C LEU A 40 8.45 -1.27 15.59
N VAL A 41 7.28 -1.47 14.99
CA VAL A 41 6.45 -0.40 14.38
C VAL A 41 6.13 0.71 15.40
N PRO A 42 5.70 0.42 16.64
CA PRO A 42 5.43 1.47 17.62
C PRO A 42 6.65 2.36 17.88
N VAL A 43 7.86 1.80 17.91
CA VAL A 43 9.10 2.59 18.09
C VAL A 43 9.34 3.47 16.87
N ALA A 44 9.29 2.90 15.66
CA ALA A 44 9.51 3.66 14.43
C ALA A 44 8.52 4.83 14.28
N VAL A 45 7.25 4.62 14.61
CA VAL A 45 6.21 5.65 14.49
C VAL A 45 6.29 6.67 15.62
N GLN A 46 6.38 6.24 16.88
CA GLN A 46 6.28 7.14 18.03
C GLN A 46 7.59 7.88 18.33
N LYS A 47 8.73 7.22 18.14
CA LYS A 47 10.07 7.78 18.43
C LYS A 47 10.75 8.32 17.19
N GLY A 48 10.66 7.58 16.09
CA GLY A 48 11.22 7.99 14.81
C GLY A 48 10.32 8.93 13.99
N GLU A 49 9.08 9.14 14.45
CA GLU A 49 8.07 9.96 13.78
C GLU A 49 7.78 9.53 12.32
N PHE A 50 7.98 8.24 12.01
CA PHE A 50 7.67 7.69 10.70
C PHE A 50 6.15 7.61 10.50
N SER A 51 5.72 7.81 9.25
CA SER A 51 4.33 7.62 8.82
C SER A 51 4.18 6.33 8.03
N PHE A 52 3.00 5.71 8.11
CA PHE A 52 2.65 4.57 7.26
C PHE A 52 2.53 5.01 5.80
N HIS A 53 3.12 4.23 4.88
CA HIS A 53 3.00 4.48 3.44
C HIS A 53 2.19 3.40 2.73
N HIS A 54 2.58 2.13 2.88
CA HIS A 54 1.83 0.98 2.36
C HIS A 54 2.19 -0.27 3.16
N CYS A 55 1.39 -1.32 3.02
CA CYS A 55 1.71 -2.65 3.53
C CYS A 55 1.46 -3.70 2.45
N GLU A 56 2.24 -4.77 2.52
CA GLU A 56 2.01 -6.00 1.79
C GLU A 56 1.76 -7.12 2.80
N SER A 57 1.51 -8.34 2.31
CA SER A 57 1.22 -9.49 3.17
C SER A 57 2.34 -9.83 4.18
N ASP A 58 3.58 -9.47 3.87
CA ASP A 58 4.81 -9.86 4.58
C ASP A 58 5.60 -8.67 5.16
N TYR A 59 5.19 -7.41 4.93
CA TYR A 59 5.87 -6.24 5.50
C TYR A 59 4.99 -4.99 5.56
N ILE A 60 5.45 -4.00 6.33
CA ILE A 60 4.96 -2.63 6.29
C ILE A 60 6.06 -1.66 5.88
N MET A 61 5.74 -0.74 4.97
CA MET A 61 6.63 0.34 4.56
C MET A 61 6.26 1.62 5.29
N LEU A 62 7.26 2.21 5.94
CA LEU A 62 7.16 3.48 6.63
C LEU A 62 8.05 4.52 5.94
N THR A 63 7.66 5.78 6.03
CA THR A 63 8.44 6.90 5.48
C THR A 63 8.59 8.04 6.49
N ARG A 64 9.74 8.72 6.46
CA ARG A 64 9.99 9.96 7.21
C ARG A 64 10.64 11.01 6.31
N TRP A 65 10.05 12.19 6.25
CA TRP A 65 10.69 13.38 5.67
C TRP A 65 11.41 14.15 6.79
N LEU A 66 12.73 14.30 6.68
CA LEU A 66 13.57 14.93 7.69
C LEU A 66 13.57 16.47 7.67
N PRO A 67 13.51 17.15 6.50
CA PRO A 67 13.40 18.60 6.45
C PRO A 67 12.07 19.12 7.03
N SER A 68 12.06 20.38 7.48
CA SER A 68 10.86 21.08 7.94
C SER A 68 9.93 21.53 6.80
N SER A 69 10.38 21.44 5.55
CA SER A 69 9.58 21.77 4.38
C SER A 69 8.50 20.72 4.12
N SER A 70 7.54 21.04 3.24
CA SER A 70 6.62 20.04 2.71
C SER A 70 7.39 18.86 2.12
N SER A 71 6.87 17.65 2.35
CA SER A 71 7.42 16.40 1.85
C SER A 71 6.99 16.18 0.39
N PRO A 72 7.93 16.00 -0.55
CA PRO A 72 7.61 15.60 -1.92
C PRO A 72 7.45 14.07 -2.06
N LEU A 73 7.53 13.30 -0.97
CA LEU A 73 7.33 11.85 -1.03
C LEU A 73 5.92 11.57 -1.53
N PRO A 74 5.75 10.65 -2.51
CA PRO A 74 4.42 10.30 -2.99
C PRO A 74 3.57 9.74 -1.85
N SER A 75 2.27 9.99 -1.90
CA SER A 75 1.33 9.29 -1.04
C SER A 75 1.25 7.82 -1.45
N GLY A 76 0.72 6.98 -0.55
CA GLY A 76 0.30 5.63 -0.92
C GLY A 76 -0.79 5.61 -2.00
N ALA A 77 -1.18 4.40 -2.42
CA ALA A 77 -2.24 4.21 -3.41
C ALA A 77 -3.53 4.92 -2.98
N SER A 78 -4.07 5.76 -3.87
CA SER A 78 -5.22 6.63 -3.58
C SER A 78 -6.53 6.19 -4.25
N HIS A 79 -6.47 5.23 -5.17
CA HIS A 79 -7.61 4.81 -5.97
C HIS A 79 -7.62 3.28 -6.13
N HIS A 80 -8.83 2.72 -6.22
CA HIS A 80 -9.04 1.38 -6.75
C HIS A 80 -9.29 1.47 -8.26
N VAL A 81 -8.68 0.56 -9.01
CA VAL A 81 -8.93 0.42 -10.45
C VAL A 81 -9.91 -0.73 -10.65
N GLY A 82 -10.94 -0.48 -11.46
CA GLY A 82 -11.91 -1.48 -11.88
C GLY A 82 -12.08 -1.45 -13.39
N VAL A 83 -12.37 -2.61 -13.97
CA VAL A 83 -12.57 -2.81 -15.41
C VAL A 83 -13.97 -3.35 -15.65
N GLY A 84 -14.62 -2.87 -16.70
CA GLY A 84 -15.84 -3.44 -17.25
C GLY A 84 -15.59 -3.95 -18.67
N ALA A 85 -16.09 -5.14 -18.98
CA ALA A 85 -15.86 -5.79 -20.27
C ALA A 85 -17.13 -5.75 -21.13
N ALA A 86 -17.02 -5.17 -22.33
CA ALA A 86 -18.04 -5.27 -23.38
C ALA A 86 -17.71 -6.41 -24.33
N ILE A 87 -18.42 -7.53 -24.17
CA ILE A 87 -18.19 -8.75 -24.94
C ILE A 87 -19.34 -8.91 -25.92
N ILE A 88 -19.05 -8.77 -27.21
CA ILE A 88 -20.03 -8.77 -28.30
C ILE A 88 -19.77 -9.99 -29.19
N ASN A 89 -20.80 -10.75 -29.51
CA ASN A 89 -20.70 -11.87 -30.46
C ASN A 89 -21.01 -11.45 -31.91
N ASP A 90 -20.79 -12.34 -32.87
CA ASP A 90 -21.03 -12.09 -34.31
C ASP A 90 -22.50 -11.80 -34.66
N ARG A 91 -23.43 -12.02 -33.72
CA ARG A 91 -24.85 -11.70 -33.85
C ARG A 91 -25.22 -10.36 -33.21
N ASN A 92 -24.24 -9.56 -32.84
CA ASN A 92 -24.40 -8.26 -32.17
C ASN A 92 -25.16 -8.34 -30.83
N GLN A 93 -24.94 -9.43 -30.07
CA GLN A 93 -25.46 -9.61 -28.72
C GLN A 93 -24.35 -9.38 -27.70
N VAL A 94 -24.72 -8.87 -26.51
CA VAL A 94 -23.78 -8.54 -25.43
C VAL A 94 -23.86 -9.57 -24.31
N LEU A 95 -22.72 -10.02 -23.79
CA LEU A 95 -22.68 -10.84 -22.57
C LEU A 95 -23.04 -9.98 -21.35
N LEU A 96 -24.04 -10.42 -20.60
CA LEU A 96 -24.43 -9.83 -19.32
C LEU A 96 -24.42 -10.90 -18.22
N VAL A 97 -24.27 -10.46 -16.97
CA VAL A 97 -24.25 -11.33 -15.79
C VAL A 97 -25.30 -10.88 -14.76
N GLN A 98 -25.74 -11.83 -13.94
CA GLN A 98 -26.54 -11.57 -12.74
C GLN A 98 -25.82 -12.11 -11.51
N GLU A 99 -25.96 -11.39 -10.40
CA GLU A 99 -25.41 -11.83 -9.13
C GLU A 99 -26.21 -12.99 -8.53
N ALA A 100 -25.54 -14.11 -8.26
CA ALA A 100 -26.15 -15.24 -7.55
C ALA A 100 -26.37 -14.95 -6.06
N ASN A 101 -25.57 -14.03 -5.49
CA ASN A 101 -25.59 -13.61 -4.10
C ASN A 101 -25.28 -12.12 -4.00
N GLY A 102 -25.80 -11.44 -2.98
CA GLY A 102 -25.61 -10.01 -2.76
C GLY A 102 -26.89 -9.19 -2.95
N PRO A 103 -26.79 -7.85 -2.88
CA PRO A 103 -27.95 -6.95 -2.89
C PRO A 103 -28.82 -7.04 -4.13
N LEU A 104 -28.26 -7.51 -5.27
CA LEU A 104 -28.99 -7.60 -6.54
C LEU A 104 -29.58 -9.00 -6.81
N LYS A 105 -29.39 -9.97 -5.89
CA LYS A 105 -29.89 -11.35 -6.05
C LYS A 105 -31.42 -11.35 -6.25
N GLY A 106 -31.88 -12.07 -7.27
CA GLY A 106 -33.29 -12.26 -7.55
C GLY A 106 -34.03 -11.02 -8.06
N ARG A 107 -33.33 -9.90 -8.29
CA ARG A 107 -33.94 -8.64 -8.79
C ARG A 107 -34.07 -8.58 -10.32
N GLY A 108 -33.59 -9.59 -11.03
CA GLY A 108 -33.62 -9.62 -12.50
C GLY A 108 -32.70 -8.57 -13.16
N ILE A 109 -31.79 -7.95 -12.40
CA ILE A 109 -30.88 -6.90 -12.89
C ILE A 109 -29.71 -7.56 -13.61
N TRP A 110 -29.58 -7.29 -14.90
CA TRP A 110 -28.45 -7.68 -15.73
C TRP A 110 -27.44 -6.54 -15.83
N LYS A 111 -26.16 -6.86 -15.67
CA LYS A 111 -25.06 -5.89 -15.77
C LYS A 111 -23.93 -6.42 -16.62
N MET A 112 -23.08 -5.51 -17.10
CA MET A 112 -21.84 -5.86 -17.76
C MET A 112 -20.94 -6.65 -16.79
N PRO A 113 -20.14 -7.61 -17.27
CA PRO A 113 -19.06 -8.18 -16.49
C PRO A 113 -18.11 -7.07 -16.03
N THR A 114 -17.82 -7.02 -14.73
CA THR A 114 -16.90 -6.05 -14.14
C THR A 114 -16.03 -6.74 -13.08
N GLY A 115 -14.81 -6.25 -12.87
CA GLY A 115 -13.90 -6.73 -11.83
C GLY A 115 -12.95 -5.65 -11.33
N HIS A 116 -12.32 -5.91 -10.18
CA HIS A 116 -11.19 -5.10 -9.72
C HIS A 116 -9.91 -5.59 -10.37
N VAL A 117 -9.00 -4.65 -10.59
CA VAL A 117 -7.64 -4.94 -11.06
C VAL A 117 -6.74 -5.01 -9.83
N HIS A 118 -5.98 -6.09 -9.71
CA HIS A 118 -5.04 -6.25 -8.62
C HIS A 118 -3.81 -5.37 -8.84
N ASN A 119 -3.11 -5.04 -7.75
CA ASN A 119 -1.87 -4.30 -7.84
C ASN A 119 -0.85 -5.07 -8.71
N GLY A 120 -0.31 -4.42 -9.74
CA GLY A 120 0.62 -5.01 -10.69
C GLY A 120 -0.01 -5.84 -11.82
N GLU A 121 -1.34 -5.98 -11.86
CA GLU A 121 -2.06 -6.67 -12.94
C GLU A 121 -2.21 -5.76 -14.18
N SER A 122 -2.09 -6.35 -15.37
CA SER A 122 -2.32 -5.66 -16.65
C SER A 122 -3.80 -5.39 -16.86
N LEU A 123 -4.14 -4.30 -17.56
CA LEU A 123 -5.52 -4.01 -17.93
C LEU A 123 -5.98 -4.73 -19.21
N VAL A 124 -5.04 -5.24 -20.00
CA VAL A 124 -5.28 -5.73 -21.36
C VAL A 124 -5.07 -7.24 -21.51
N GLU A 125 -4.46 -7.88 -20.51
CA GLU A 125 -4.28 -9.33 -20.45
C GLU A 125 -5.41 -9.97 -19.63
#